data_AF-A0A1G9YIW5-F1
#
_entry.id   AF-A0A1G9YIW5-F1
#
_cell.length_a   1.000
_cell.length_b   1.000
_cell.length_c   1.000
_cell.angle_alpha   90.00
_cell.angle_beta   90.00
_cell.angle_gamma   90.00
#
_symmetry.space_group_name_H-M   'P 1'
#
loop_
_entity.id
_entity.type
_entity.pdbx_description
1 polymer ?
#
loop_
_entity_poly.entity_id
_entity_poly.type
_entity_poly.pdbx_seq_one_letter_code
_entity_poly.pdbx_strand_id
1 'polypeptide(L)'
;MNNFKIFYSSTIFILNALIMFAIIILILPFMAQEVQDISPKLYINIYFDHLQLYSIFCSVLLSLPLTYVLYKKNFKFKKRFLTICIQLLLLTCLILLVYYNFNYLNELMDSPTYE
;
A
#
# COMPACT_ATOMS: atom_id res chain seq x y z
N MET A 1 -24.69 8.52 18.65
CA MET A 1 -23.27 8.17 18.98
C MET A 1 -22.76 6.90 18.28
N ASN A 2 -23.61 5.91 17.97
CA ASN A 2 -23.20 4.68 17.27
C ASN A 2 -22.77 4.89 15.81
N ASN A 3 -23.49 5.73 15.04
CA ASN A 3 -23.20 5.94 13.61
C ASN A 3 -21.79 6.50 13.37
N PHE A 4 -21.30 7.38 14.25
CA PHE A 4 -19.95 7.94 14.15
C PHE A 4 -18.86 6.89 14.38
N LYS A 5 -19.08 5.95 15.31
CA LYS A 5 -18.13 4.87 15.59
C LYS A 5 -18.07 3.87 14.41
N ILE A 6 -19.22 3.56 13.83
CA ILE A 6 -19.34 2.67 12.66
C ILE A 6 -18.63 3.33 11.48
N PHE A 7 -18.98 4.58 11.15
CA PHE A 7 -18.34 5.33 10.06
C PHE A 7 -16.82 5.35 10.19
N TYR A 8 -16.30 5.73 11.36
CA TYR A 8 -14.86 5.77 11.63
C TYR A 8 -14.17 4.41 11.43
N SER A 9 -14.79 3.33 11.92
CA SER A 9 -14.24 1.98 11.79
C SER A 9 -14.22 1.52 10.33
N SER A 10 -15.28 1.81 9.58
CA SER A 10 -15.36 1.53 8.14
C SER A 10 -14.32 2.30 7.35
N THR A 11 -14.10 3.59 7.65
CA THR A 11 -13.08 4.41 6.96
C THR A 11 -11.68 3.84 7.15
N ILE A 12 -11.31 3.45 8.38
CA ILE A 12 -10.01 2.82 8.64
C ILE A 12 -9.86 1.50 7.88
N PHE A 13 -10.92 0.70 7.85
CA PHE A 13 -10.90 -0.57 7.15
C PHE A 13 -10.67 -0.38 5.64
N ILE A 14 -11.41 0.54 5.03
CA ILE A 14 -11.25 0.89 3.61
C ILE A 14 -9.84 1.42 3.33
N LEU A 15 -9.33 2.35 4.15
CA LEU A 15 -7.98 2.89 3.99
C LEU A 15 -6.91 1.81 4.09
N ASN A 16 -7.02 0.89 5.04
CA ASN A 16 -6.09 -0.23 5.14
C ASN A 16 -6.18 -1.19 3.96
N ALA A 17 -7.38 -1.49 3.48
CA ALA A 17 -7.54 -2.33 2.31
C ALA A 17 -6.84 -1.71 1.09
N LEU A 18 -6.97 -0.39 0.88
CA LEU A 18 -6.27 0.33 -0.18
C LEU A 18 -4.75 0.34 -0.01
N ILE A 19 -4.26 0.56 1.21
CA ILE A 19 -2.83 0.51 1.53
C ILE A 19 -2.27 -0.89 1.22
N MET A 20 -2.93 -1.94 1.71
CA MET A 20 -2.53 -3.32 1.48
C MET A 20 -2.56 -3.68 -0.01
N PHE A 21 -3.59 -3.24 -0.73
CA PHE A 21 -3.69 -3.44 -2.17
C PHE A 21 -2.52 -2.79 -2.92
N ALA A 22 -2.19 -1.52 -2.61
CA ALA A 22 -1.06 -0.83 -3.22
C ALA A 22 0.28 -1.51 -2.89
N ILE A 23 0.46 -1.97 -1.66
CA ILE A 23 1.64 -2.74 -1.25
C ILE A 23 1.74 -4.03 -2.07
N ILE A 24 0.65 -4.81 -2.19
CA ILE A 24 0.63 -6.08 -2.92
C ILE A 24 1.06 -5.89 -4.38
N ILE A 25 0.55 -4.85 -5.04
CA ILE A 25 0.95 -4.51 -6.42
C ILE A 25 2.46 -4.25 -6.51
N LEU A 26 3.01 -3.46 -5.59
CA LEU A 26 4.43 -3.08 -5.62
C LEU A 26 5.37 -4.23 -5.25
N ILE A 27 4.94 -5.17 -4.40
CA ILE A 27 5.76 -6.33 -4.01
C ILE A 27 5.60 -7.53 -4.95
N LEU A 28 4.61 -7.53 -5.84
CA LEU A 28 4.35 -8.61 -6.78
C LEU A 28 5.60 -9.13 -7.53
N PRO A 29 6.49 -8.27 -8.09
CA PRO A 29 7.71 -8.73 -8.76
C PRO A 29 8.71 -9.44 -7.84
N PHE A 30 8.58 -9.32 -6.52
CA PHE A 30 9.42 -10.04 -5.55
C PHE A 30 8.84 -11.39 -5.13
N MET A 31 7.57 -11.66 -5.45
CA MET A 31 6.85 -12.85 -5.00
C MET A 31 6.81 -13.96 -6.05
N ALA A 32 6.96 -13.63 -7.33
CA ALA A 32 6.87 -14.59 -8.43
C ALA A 32 7.94 -14.32 -9.49
N GLN A 33 8.76 -15.34 -9.79
CA GLN A 33 9.79 -15.28 -10.81
C GLN A 33 9.20 -14.94 -12.19
N GLU A 34 8.05 -15.51 -12.53
CA GLU A 34 7.35 -15.25 -13.78
C GLU A 34 7.01 -13.76 -13.97
N VAL A 35 6.69 -13.05 -12.90
CA VAL A 35 6.41 -11.60 -12.94
C VAL A 35 7.70 -10.81 -13.14
N GLN A 36 8.80 -11.25 -12.50
CA GLN A 36 10.12 -10.67 -12.72
C GLN A 36 10.59 -10.86 -14.17
N ASP A 37 10.28 -12.00 -14.78
CA ASP A 37 10.66 -12.30 -16.15
C ASP A 37 9.88 -11.46 -17.18
N ILE A 38 8.61 -11.11 -16.89
CA ILE A 38 7.79 -10.23 -17.73
C ILE A 38 8.25 -8.77 -17.66
N SER A 39 8.49 -8.23 -16.46
CA SER A 39 9.01 -6.86 -16.29
C SER A 39 10.21 -6.80 -15.33
N PRO A 40 11.41 -7.20 -15.79
CA PRO A 40 12.61 -7.21 -14.95
C PRO A 40 13.02 -5.79 -14.55
N LYS A 41 12.64 -4.79 -15.35
CA LYS A 41 12.87 -3.38 -15.05
C LYS A 41 12.10 -2.92 -13.80
N LEU A 42 10.88 -3.42 -13.56
CA LEU A 42 10.13 -3.10 -12.34
C LEU A 42 10.89 -3.57 -11.10
N TYR A 43 11.35 -4.82 -11.11
CA TYR A 43 12.13 -5.40 -10.03
C TYR A 43 13.41 -4.59 -9.78
N ILE A 44 14.19 -4.33 -10.85
CA ILE A 44 15.45 -3.58 -10.76
C ILE A 44 15.19 -2.16 -10.22
N ASN A 45 14.17 -1.47 -10.73
CA ASN A 45 13.85 -0.11 -10.32
C ASN A 45 13.49 -0.04 -8.83
N ILE A 46 12.63 -0.94 -8.36
CA ILE A 46 12.23 -0.97 -6.94
C ILE A 46 13.37 -1.48 -6.04
N TYR A 47 14.16 -2.46 -6.50
CA TYR A 47 15.23 -3.06 -5.69
C TYR A 47 16.44 -2.14 -5.53
N PHE A 48 16.87 -1.47 -6.60
CA PHE A 48 18.01 -0.56 -6.57
C PHE A 48 17.65 0.83 -6.04
N ASP A 49 16.39 1.27 -6.18
CA ASP A 49 15.93 2.49 -5.51
C ASP A 49 15.54 2.20 -4.05
N HIS A 50 16.55 2.29 -3.19
CA HIS A 50 16.39 2.08 -1.75
C HIS A 50 15.30 2.95 -1.13
N LEU A 51 14.99 4.13 -1.66
CA LEU A 51 13.92 4.98 -1.13
C LEU A 51 12.55 4.34 -1.38
N GLN A 52 12.31 3.75 -2.54
CA GLN A 52 11.06 3.07 -2.85
C GLN A 52 10.90 1.82 -1.98
N LEU A 53 11.95 1.02 -1.87
CA LEU A 53 11.97 -0.20 -1.07
C LEU A 53 11.73 0.09 0.42
N TYR A 54 12.42 1.09 0.99
CA TYR A 54 12.20 1.51 2.38
C TYR A 54 10.81 2.10 2.59
N SER A 55 10.27 2.83 1.61
CA SER A 55 8.92 3.38 1.70
C SER A 55 7.87 2.28 1.73
N ILE A 56 8.02 1.22 0.92
CA ILE A 56 7.15 0.04 0.96
C ILE A 56 7.30 -0.68 2.31
N PHE A 57 8.53 -0.92 2.77
CA PHE A 57 8.78 -1.62 4.03
C PHE A 57 8.22 -0.86 5.24
N CYS A 58 8.48 0.45 5.34
CA CYS A 58 7.90 1.31 6.37
C CYS A 58 6.37 1.32 6.30
N SER A 59 5.80 1.29 5.10
CA SER A 59 4.35 1.25 4.90
C SER A 59 3.72 -0.03 5.47
N VAL A 60 4.34 -1.18 5.24
CA VAL A 60 3.94 -2.47 5.83
C VAL A 60 4.09 -2.45 7.35
N LEU A 61 5.24 -1.99 7.83
CA LEU A 61 5.59 -2.01 9.24
C LEU A 61 4.72 -1.08 10.08
N LEU A 62 4.22 0.02 9.48
CA LEU A 62 3.29 0.94 10.12
C LEU A 62 1.84 0.48 10.00
N SER A 63 1.41 -0.07 8.85
CA SER A 63 -0.01 -0.41 8.62
C SER A 63 -0.51 -1.49 9.58
N LEU A 64 0.27 -2.54 9.83
CA LEU A 64 -0.09 -3.65 10.72
C LEU A 64 -0.34 -3.22 12.18
N PRO A 65 0.60 -2.54 12.89
CA PRO A 65 0.38 -2.11 14.25
C PRO A 65 -0.68 -1.01 14.34
N LEU A 66 -0.78 -0.10 13.36
CA LEU A 66 -1.85 0.90 13.34
C LEU A 66 -3.22 0.24 13.32
N THR A 67 -3.41 -0.76 12.45
CA THR A 67 -4.66 -1.52 12.36
C THR A 67 -5.01 -2.23 13.66
N TYR A 68 -4.05 -2.96 14.23
CA TYR A 68 -4.25 -3.69 15.48
C TYR A 68 -4.60 -2.77 16.64
N VAL A 69 -3.86 -1.66 16.77
CA VAL A 69 -4.03 -0.68 17.84
C VAL A 69 -5.41 -0.01 17.75
N LEU A 70 -5.87 0.32 16.54
CA LEU A 70 -7.20 0.92 16.30
C LEU A 70 -8.36 -0.03 16.60
N TYR A 71 -8.21 -1.31 16.27
CA TYR A 71 -9.23 -2.32 16.56
C TYR A 71 -9.40 -2.54 18.07
N LYS A 72 -8.28 -2.58 18.81
CA LYS A 72 -8.29 -2.95 20.24
C LYS A 72 -8.58 -1.79 21.18
N LYS A 73 -8.26 -0.54 20.83
CA LYS A 73 -8.34 0.61 21.75
C LYS A 73 -9.32 1.69 21.27
N ASN A 74 -10.23 2.09 22.16
CA ASN A 74 -11.02 3.30 21.98
C ASN A 74 -10.16 4.55 22.22
N PHE A 75 -9.61 5.13 21.15
CA PHE A 75 -8.83 6.36 21.24
C PHE A 75 -9.69 7.62 21.42
N LYS A 76 -9.11 8.66 22.04
CA LYS A 76 -9.67 10.03 22.03
C LYS A 76 -9.69 10.58 20.61
N PHE A 77 -10.64 11.48 20.32
CA PHE A 77 -10.86 12.07 18.99
C PHE A 77 -9.57 12.61 18.32
N LYS A 78 -8.71 13.32 19.06
CA LYS A 78 -7.42 13.82 18.53
C LYS A 78 -6.52 12.73 17.96
N LYS A 79 -6.39 11.60 18.68
CA LYS A 79 -5.57 10.46 18.22
C LYS A 79 -6.21 9.76 17.04
N ARG A 80 -7.55 9.66 17.03
CA ARG A 80 -8.31 9.08 15.91
C ARG A 80 -8.09 9.84 14.60
N PHE A 81 -8.13 11.17 14.66
CA PHE A 81 -7.90 12.04 13.51
C PHE A 81 -6.46 11.93 13.02
N LEU A 82 -5.47 12.01 13.92
CA LEU A 82 -4.06 11.85 13.58
C LEU A 82 -3.79 10.54 12.85
N THR A 83 -4.39 9.43 13.31
CA THR A 83 -4.24 8.13 12.65
C THR A 83 -4.78 8.12 11.22
N ILE A 84 -5.95 8.72 10.97
CA ILE A 84 -6.47 8.85 9.61
C ILE A 84 -5.50 9.66 8.75
N CYS A 85 -4.98 10.78 9.26
CA CYS A 85 -4.00 11.60 8.54
C CYS A 85 -2.74 10.80 8.18
N ILE A 86 -2.22 9.99 9.11
CA ILE A 86 -1.05 9.14 8.87
C ILE A 86 -1.37 8.09 7.79
N GLN A 87 -2.53 7.43 7.86
CA GLN A 87 -2.94 6.45 6.85
C GLN A 87 -3.12 7.09 5.47
N LEU A 88 -3.70 8.29 5.40
CA LEU A 88 -3.84 9.03 4.15
C LEU A 88 -2.48 9.41 3.57
N LEU A 89 -1.56 9.92 4.39
CA LEU A 89 -0.21 10.28 3.94
C LEU A 89 0.56 9.05 3.41
N LEU A 90 0.45 7.92 4.10
CA LEU A 90 1.04 6.65 3.70
C LEU A 90 0.44 6.15 2.38
N LEU A 91 -0.89 6.22 2.24
CA LEU A 91 -1.57 5.89 0.99
C LEU A 91 -1.14 6.81 -0.15
N THR A 92 -1.03 8.13 0.06
CA THR A 92 -0.54 9.06 -0.96
C THR A 92 0.88 8.74 -1.40
N CYS A 93 1.76 8.39 -0.45
CA CYS A 93 3.13 7.96 -0.76
C CYS A 93 3.14 6.69 -1.63
N LEU A 94 2.36 5.67 -1.27
CA LEU A 94 2.24 4.44 -2.05
C LEU A 94 1.64 4.69 -3.44
N ILE A 95 0.63 5.56 -3.56
CA ILE A 95 0.05 5.94 -4.85
C ILE A 95 1.08 6.64 -5.73
N LEU A 96 1.91 7.52 -5.18
CA LEU A 96 2.99 8.17 -5.93
C LEU A 96 4.02 7.15 -6.41
N LEU A 97 4.35 6.13 -5.61
CA LEU A 97 5.24 5.04 -6.02
C LEU A 97 4.62 4.19 -7.15
N VAL A 98 3.33 3.85 -7.04
CA VAL A 98 2.60 3.17 -8.10
C VAL A 98 2.58 4.00 -9.37
N TYR A 99 2.32 5.30 -9.26
CA TYR A 99 2.32 6.23 -10.39
C TYR A 99 3.70 6.33 -11.07
N TYR A 100 4.77 6.42 -10.28
CA TYR A 100 6.14 6.45 -10.80
C TYR A 100 6.52 5.15 -11.54
N ASN A 101 5.99 4.01 -11.08
CA ASN A 101 6.20 2.70 -11.68
C ASN A 101 5.09 2.29 -12.65
N PHE A 102 4.19 3.20 -13.03
CA PHE A 102 2.97 2.87 -13.77
C PHE A 102 3.26 2.20 -15.12
N ASN A 103 4.28 2.66 -15.85
CA ASN A 103 4.64 2.08 -17.15
C ASN A 103 5.08 0.62 -17.01
N TYR A 104 5.91 0.32 -16.00
CA TYR A 104 6.38 -1.04 -15.73
C TYR A 104 5.26 -1.95 -15.20
N LEU A 105 4.33 -1.38 -14.41
CA LEU A 105 3.14 -2.10 -13.96
C LEU A 105 2.18 -2.41 -15.12
N ASN A 106 2.05 -1.50 -16.10
CA ASN A 106 1.26 -1.76 -17.30
C ASN A 106 1.88 -2.85 -18.16
N GLU A 107 3.22 -2.89 -18.29
CA GLU A 107 3.91 -4.00 -18.96
C GLU A 107 3.57 -5.37 -18.33
N LEU A 108 3.28 -5.43 -17.04
CA LEU A 108 2.81 -6.66 -16.38
C LEU A 108 1.35 -7.00 -16.68
N MET A 109 0.51 -5.99 -16.97
CA MET A 109 -0.91 -6.18 -17.25
C MET A 109 -1.19 -6.42 -18.74
N ASP A 110 -0.34 -5.89 -19.61
CA ASP A 110 -0.31 -6.23 -21.03
C ASP A 110 0.29 -7.62 -21.19
N SER A 111 -0.55 -8.65 -21.12
CA SER A 111 -0.12 -10.01 -21.47
C SER A 111 0.42 -10.00 -22.91
N PRO A 112 1.50 -10.70 -23.24
CA PRO A 112 1.75 -11.03 -24.63
C PRO A 112 0.53 -11.80 -25.12
N THR A 113 -0.22 -11.21 -26.05
CA THR A 113 -1.19 -11.95 -26.86
C THR A 113 -0.40 -13.03 -27.54
N TYR A 114 -0.55 -14.26 -27.05
CA TYR A 114 -0.11 -15.45 -27.75
C TYR A 114 -0.93 -15.51 -29.05
N GLU A 115 -0.36 -14.95 -30.12
CA GLU A 115 -0.59 -15.46 -31.48
C GLU A 115 0.04 -16.85 -31.61
#